data_AF-A0A955T149-F1
#
_entry.id   AF-A0A955T149-F1
#
_cell.length_a   1.000
_cell.length_b   1.000
_cell.length_c   1.000
_cell.angle_alpha   90.00
_cell.angle_beta   90.00
_cell.angle_gamma   90.00
#
_symmetry.space_group_name_H-M   'P 1'
#
loop_
_entity.id
_entity.type
_entity.pdbx_description
1 polymer ?
#
loop_
_entity_poly.entity_id
_entity_poly.type
_entity_poly.pdbx_seq_one_letter_code
_entity_poly.pdbx_strand_id
1 'polypeptide(L)'
;VLEGSVYTWALAGTTDLNFFRSESNPYPGGMAETGGDHDYNFTTRVEPSIKVPRMVLDTSGNLGVGTQSPTGRLHVTGSSGDGSVVLPSSSISSTEMVNEPGIVQVTGEVGSIFFKQTIATAEINAPASGFVWACATGDANLSFGVNQAVVGFIELQAEDSSGYDTVIRNYSGAAGDFVDPYHLSGVFPVTAGTHSFTVTVDSDDGASFILSDTRLVLMYFPTAYGTVTSPPEVTK
;
A
#
# COMPACT_ATOMS: atom_id res chain seq x y z
N VAL A 1 2.36 -61.51 -15.60
CA VAL A 1 3.47 -60.63 -15.17
C VAL A 1 4.27 -60.30 -16.41
N LEU A 2 4.36 -59.02 -16.79
CA LEU A 2 5.13 -58.59 -17.95
C LEU A 2 6.63 -58.76 -17.64
N GLU A 3 7.36 -59.42 -18.54
CA GLU A 3 8.82 -59.45 -18.50
C GLU A 3 9.38 -58.02 -18.67
N GLY A 4 10.40 -57.69 -17.88
CA GLY A 4 11.35 -56.62 -18.26
C GLY A 4 11.39 -55.34 -17.42
N SER A 5 10.55 -55.14 -16.42
CA SER A 5 10.64 -53.94 -15.56
C SER A 5 10.78 -54.29 -14.08
N VAL A 6 12.00 -54.16 -13.56
CA VAL A 6 12.25 -54.07 -12.11
C VAL A 6 12.03 -52.62 -11.71
N TYR A 7 10.95 -52.34 -10.97
CA TYR A 7 10.81 -51.06 -10.28
C TYR A 7 11.80 -51.06 -9.11
N THR A 8 12.98 -50.47 -9.33
CA THR A 8 14.00 -50.35 -8.27
C THR A 8 13.67 -49.13 -7.41
N TRP A 9 13.24 -49.37 -6.18
CA TRP A 9 13.29 -48.36 -5.13
C TRP A 9 14.68 -48.42 -4.49
N ALA A 10 15.50 -47.38 -4.65
CA ALA A 10 16.83 -47.31 -4.07
C ALA A 10 16.80 -46.47 -2.79
N LEU A 11 17.00 -47.13 -1.65
CA LEU A 11 17.25 -46.51 -0.35
C LEU A 11 18.78 -46.40 -0.20
N ALA A 12 19.32 -45.18 -0.25
CA ALA A 12 20.76 -44.94 -0.19
C ALA A 12 21.13 -44.15 1.08
N GLY A 13 21.66 -44.85 2.07
CA GLY A 13 22.22 -44.30 3.31
C GLY A 13 23.23 -45.28 3.92
N THR A 14 24.11 -44.80 4.79
CA THR A 14 25.05 -45.64 5.58
C THR A 14 24.37 -46.32 6.78
N THR A 15 23.06 -46.12 6.95
CA THR A 15 22.20 -46.72 7.97
C THR A 15 20.83 -47.06 7.38
N ASP A 16 20.12 -48.03 7.96
CA ASP A 16 18.79 -48.48 7.55
C ASP A 16 17.78 -47.33 7.51
N LEU A 17 17.03 -47.19 6.41
CA LEU A 17 15.82 -46.37 6.38
C LEU A 17 14.70 -47.18 7.04
N ASN A 18 14.45 -46.92 8.32
CA ASN A 18 13.43 -47.61 9.07
C ASN A 18 12.09 -46.84 9.02
N PHE A 19 11.01 -47.53 8.67
CA PHE A 19 9.65 -47.04 8.82
C PHE A 19 9.03 -47.68 10.07
N PHE A 20 8.83 -46.91 11.14
CA PHE A 20 8.20 -47.39 12.36
C PHE A 20 6.84 -46.71 12.60
N ARG A 21 5.90 -47.45 13.21
CA ARG A 21 4.69 -46.89 13.80
C ARG A 21 5.01 -46.47 15.23
N SER A 22 4.90 -45.18 15.54
CA SER A 22 5.02 -44.69 16.92
C SER A 22 3.64 -44.66 17.57
N GLU A 23 3.38 -45.60 18.48
CA GLU A 23 2.10 -45.69 19.21
C GLU A 23 1.98 -44.65 20.34
N SER A 24 3.08 -43.97 20.68
CA SER A 24 3.15 -42.88 21.65
C SER A 24 3.12 -41.48 21.02
N ASN A 25 3.10 -41.39 19.68
CA ASN A 25 2.98 -40.13 18.96
C ASN A 25 1.49 -39.72 18.85
N PRO A 26 1.08 -38.51 19.30
CA PRO A 26 -0.28 -38.00 19.11
C PRO A 26 -0.67 -37.80 17.64
N TYR A 27 0.27 -37.86 16.70
CA TYR A 27 0.03 -37.83 15.26
C TYR A 27 0.27 -39.22 14.64
N PRO A 28 -0.78 -40.00 14.34
CA PRO A 28 -0.65 -41.35 13.79
C PRO A 28 -0.14 -41.27 12.34
N GLY A 29 1.17 -41.38 12.16
CA GLY A 29 1.83 -41.40 10.85
C GLY A 29 3.19 -42.08 10.94
N GLY A 30 3.61 -42.70 9.84
CA GLY A 30 4.95 -43.29 9.74
C GLY A 30 6.02 -42.20 9.72
N MET A 31 7.05 -42.35 10.56
CA MET A 31 8.23 -41.47 10.59
C MET A 31 9.38 -42.12 9.80
N ALA A 32 10.19 -41.32 9.12
CA ALA A 32 11.35 -41.77 8.34
C ALA A 32 12.63 -41.17 8.94
N GLU A 33 13.18 -41.73 10.01
CA GLU A 33 14.33 -41.15 10.71
C GLU A 33 15.67 -41.53 10.03
N THR A 34 16.60 -40.59 9.92
CA THR A 34 18.05 -40.92 9.90
C THR A 34 18.61 -40.59 11.31
N GLY A 35 19.88 -40.77 11.69
CA GLY A 35 20.34 -40.65 13.11
C GLY A 35 21.17 -39.40 13.49
N GLY A 36 20.91 -38.79 14.68
CA GLY A 36 21.68 -37.68 15.28
C GLY A 36 21.12 -36.24 15.21
N ASP A 37 20.86 -35.68 14.03
CA ASP A 37 20.51 -34.26 13.79
C ASP A 37 19.87 -34.13 12.38
N HIS A 38 18.54 -34.21 12.22
CA HIS A 38 17.94 -34.34 10.86
C HIS A 38 17.13 -33.15 10.40
N ASP A 39 17.62 -32.55 9.32
CA ASP A 39 16.78 -31.89 8.34
C ASP A 39 16.19 -32.92 7.37
N TYR A 40 14.89 -32.81 7.04
CA TYR A 40 14.31 -33.56 5.93
C TYR A 40 14.56 -32.82 4.61
N ASN A 41 15.50 -33.34 3.82
CA ASN A 41 15.87 -32.76 2.54
C ASN A 41 15.22 -33.50 1.38
N PHE A 42 14.35 -32.82 0.62
CA PHE A 42 13.94 -33.29 -0.70
C PHE A 42 14.92 -32.76 -1.74
N THR A 43 15.71 -33.66 -2.32
CA THR A 43 16.66 -33.33 -3.40
C THR A 43 16.13 -33.88 -4.72
N THR A 44 16.01 -33.05 -5.76
CA THR A 44 15.84 -33.55 -7.13
C THR A 44 17.21 -33.76 -7.76
N ARG A 45 17.45 -34.96 -8.29
CA ARG A 45 18.74 -35.33 -8.87
C ARG A 45 18.81 -34.78 -10.29
N VAL A 46 19.58 -33.71 -10.48
CA VAL A 46 19.84 -33.14 -11.81
C VAL A 46 21.13 -33.70 -12.44
N GLU A 47 22.13 -34.09 -11.63
CA GLU A 47 23.37 -34.75 -12.08
C GLU A 47 23.92 -35.74 -11.03
N PRO A 48 24.79 -36.71 -11.40
CA PRO A 48 25.21 -37.81 -10.50
C PRO A 48 25.91 -37.39 -9.20
N SER A 49 26.49 -36.19 -9.13
CA SER A 49 27.47 -35.79 -8.10
C SER A 49 27.11 -34.56 -7.27
N ILE A 50 26.01 -33.84 -7.56
CA ILE A 50 25.60 -32.67 -6.76
C ILE A 50 24.17 -32.88 -6.24
N LYS A 51 24.05 -32.97 -4.91
CA LYS A 51 22.77 -32.88 -4.20
C LYS A 51 22.54 -31.42 -3.80
N VAL A 52 21.67 -30.71 -4.51
CA VAL A 52 21.18 -29.40 -4.06
C VAL A 52 19.82 -29.62 -3.40
N PRO A 53 19.66 -29.33 -2.10
CA PRO A 53 18.35 -29.38 -1.45
C PRO A 53 17.39 -28.42 -2.15
N ARG A 54 16.26 -28.95 -2.63
CA ARG A 54 15.20 -28.13 -3.24
C ARG A 54 14.16 -27.73 -2.22
N MET A 55 13.96 -28.55 -1.20
CA MET A 55 13.11 -28.27 -0.05
C MET A 55 13.80 -28.81 1.21
N VAL A 56 13.82 -27.99 2.26
CA VAL A 56 14.46 -28.26 3.55
C VAL A 56 13.42 -28.02 4.64
N LEU A 57 13.14 -29.01 5.49
CA LEU A 57 12.47 -28.78 6.77
C LEU A 57 13.54 -28.83 7.85
N ASP A 58 13.85 -27.68 8.45
CA ASP A 58 14.91 -27.59 9.46
C ASP A 58 14.46 -28.13 10.83
N THR A 59 15.42 -28.31 11.73
CA THR A 59 15.17 -28.76 13.12
C THR A 59 14.31 -27.80 13.96
N SER A 60 14.16 -26.55 13.52
CA SER A 60 13.27 -25.54 14.14
C SER A 60 11.85 -25.56 13.55
N GLY A 61 11.58 -26.44 12.58
CA GLY A 61 10.30 -26.59 11.91
C GLY A 61 10.03 -25.54 10.82
N ASN A 62 11.07 -24.92 10.26
CA ASN A 62 10.95 -23.98 9.15
C ASN A 62 11.10 -24.70 7.81
N LEU A 63 10.24 -24.37 6.85
CA LEU A 63 10.26 -24.92 5.50
C LEU A 63 11.00 -23.98 4.54
N GLY A 64 12.21 -24.36 4.11
CA GLY A 64 12.95 -23.73 3.03
C GLY A 64 12.61 -24.36 1.67
N VAL A 65 12.42 -23.56 0.61
CA VAL A 65 12.35 -24.02 -0.78
C VAL A 65 13.39 -23.24 -1.59
N GLY A 66 14.39 -23.94 -2.13
CA GLY A 66 15.54 -23.33 -2.82
C GLY A 66 16.64 -22.76 -1.91
N THR A 67 16.45 -22.81 -0.59
CA THR A 67 17.41 -22.35 0.43
C THR A 67 17.65 -23.44 1.48
N GLN A 68 18.88 -23.50 2.01
CA GLN A 68 19.27 -24.43 3.08
C GLN A 68 19.21 -23.79 4.48
N SER A 69 18.98 -22.48 4.55
CA SER A 69 18.96 -21.74 5.82
C SER A 69 17.70 -20.88 5.87
N PRO A 70 16.51 -21.48 6.08
CA PRO A 70 15.28 -20.73 6.22
C PRO A 70 15.37 -19.79 7.45
N THR A 71 14.97 -18.53 7.28
CA THR A 71 14.99 -17.51 8.35
C THR A 71 13.60 -17.26 8.95
N GLY A 72 12.59 -17.96 8.46
CA GLY A 72 11.21 -17.90 8.94
C GLY A 72 10.46 -19.19 8.59
N ARG A 73 9.22 -19.33 9.08
CA ARG A 73 8.42 -20.57 8.98
C ARG A 73 8.31 -21.15 7.57
N LEU A 74 8.27 -20.27 6.56
CA LEU A 74 8.35 -20.61 5.14
C LEU A 74 9.32 -19.63 4.47
N HIS A 75 10.42 -20.12 3.90
CA HIS A 75 11.40 -19.31 3.16
C HIS A 75 11.58 -19.89 1.76
N VAL A 76 11.03 -19.21 0.75
CA VAL A 76 11.17 -19.61 -0.66
C VAL A 76 12.14 -18.68 -1.37
N THR A 77 13.16 -19.24 -2.02
CA THR A 77 14.12 -18.51 -2.87
C THR A 77 14.09 -19.07 -4.29
N GLY A 78 13.97 -18.20 -5.29
CA GLY A 78 13.92 -18.57 -6.70
C GLY A 78 14.50 -17.47 -7.60
N SER A 79 14.36 -17.64 -8.92
CA SER A 79 14.72 -16.61 -9.89
C SER A 79 13.96 -15.31 -9.59
N SER A 80 14.60 -14.16 -9.79
CA SER A 80 14.03 -12.83 -9.50
C SER A 80 12.64 -12.63 -10.14
N GLY A 81 11.66 -12.17 -9.33
CA GLY A 81 10.32 -11.78 -9.77
C GLY A 81 9.18 -12.62 -9.18
N ASP A 82 7.96 -12.36 -9.65
CA ASP A 82 6.70 -12.93 -9.14
C ASP A 82 6.54 -14.45 -9.40
N GLY A 83 7.45 -15.05 -10.17
CA GLY A 83 7.42 -16.47 -10.51
C GLY A 83 7.94 -17.41 -9.42
N SER A 84 8.51 -16.89 -8.33
CA SER A 84 9.09 -17.74 -7.28
C SER A 84 8.03 -18.44 -6.41
N VAL A 85 6.83 -17.86 -6.30
CA VAL A 85 5.72 -18.40 -5.49
C VAL A 85 4.41 -18.06 -6.21
N VAL A 86 3.74 -19.06 -6.80
CA VAL A 86 2.42 -18.89 -7.41
C VAL A 86 1.37 -19.26 -6.38
N LEU A 87 0.62 -18.26 -5.92
CA LEU A 87 -0.49 -18.48 -5.00
C LEU A 87 -1.83 -18.28 -5.71
N PRO A 88 -2.88 -19.03 -5.32
CA PRO A 88 -4.25 -18.70 -5.71
C PRO A 88 -4.60 -17.23 -5.40
N SER A 89 -5.55 -16.67 -6.15
CA SER A 89 -6.13 -15.35 -5.81
C SER A 89 -6.57 -15.33 -4.35
N SER A 90 -6.23 -14.26 -3.62
CA SER A 90 -6.55 -14.07 -2.20
C SER A 90 -5.80 -14.96 -1.19
N SER A 91 -4.75 -15.67 -1.61
CA SER A 91 -3.93 -16.48 -0.68
C SER A 91 -3.04 -15.64 0.23
N ILE A 92 -2.68 -14.44 -0.20
CA ILE A 92 -2.11 -13.41 0.68
C ILE A 92 -3.27 -12.51 1.09
N SER A 93 -4.00 -12.94 2.11
CA SER A 93 -4.87 -12.06 2.89
C SER A 93 -4.06 -11.62 4.11
N SER A 94 -2.98 -10.86 3.93
CA SER A 94 -2.39 -10.24 5.10
C SER A 94 -3.21 -8.99 5.41
N THR A 95 -3.69 -8.89 6.64
CA THR A 95 -4.09 -7.61 7.23
C THR A 95 -2.96 -6.56 7.11
N GLU A 96 -1.74 -6.95 6.75
CA GLU A 96 -0.64 -6.04 6.41
C GLU A 96 -0.80 -5.40 5.03
N MET A 97 -1.45 -6.04 4.05
CA MET A 97 -1.77 -5.48 2.72
C MET A 97 -2.91 -4.45 2.69
N VAL A 98 -3.64 -4.30 3.80
CA VAL A 98 -4.57 -3.18 4.04
C VAL A 98 -3.93 -2.06 4.82
N ASN A 99 -2.64 -2.22 5.20
CA ASN A 99 -1.89 -1.25 5.97
C ASN A 99 -0.90 -0.40 5.14
N GLU A 100 -0.77 -0.62 3.83
CA GLU A 100 0.01 0.24 2.94
C GLU A 100 -0.79 1.47 2.51
N PRO A 101 -0.14 2.64 2.41
CA PRO A 101 -0.78 3.82 1.87
C PRO A 101 -1.20 3.64 0.41
N GLY A 102 -2.49 3.74 0.13
CA GLY A 102 -3.00 3.91 -1.22
C GLY A 102 -2.82 5.36 -1.67
N ILE A 103 -2.30 5.56 -2.89
CA ILE A 103 -2.14 6.90 -3.50
C ILE A 103 -3.12 7.07 -4.67
N VAL A 104 -3.82 8.20 -4.69
CA VAL A 104 -4.62 8.66 -5.84
C VAL A 104 -4.17 10.07 -6.19
N GLN A 105 -3.97 10.35 -7.48
CA GLN A 105 -3.60 11.68 -7.97
C GLN A 105 -4.52 12.10 -9.12
N VAL A 106 -4.99 13.34 -9.08
CA VAL A 106 -5.74 14.00 -10.15
C VAL A 106 -5.10 15.35 -10.47
N THR A 107 -5.10 15.71 -11.75
CA THR A 107 -4.71 17.04 -12.24
C THR A 107 -5.94 17.76 -12.78
N GLY A 108 -6.07 19.07 -12.51
CA GLY A 108 -7.17 19.90 -13.01
C GLY A 108 -6.69 21.28 -13.46
N GLU A 109 -7.45 21.91 -14.35
CA GLU A 109 -7.27 23.30 -14.81
C GLU A 109 -8.67 23.90 -15.02
N VAL A 110 -8.88 25.16 -14.61
CA VAL A 110 -10.12 25.90 -14.89
C VAL A 110 -9.76 27.32 -15.34
N GLY A 111 -10.41 27.81 -16.39
CA GLY A 111 -10.27 29.19 -16.89
C GLY A 111 -10.94 30.25 -16.00
N SER A 112 -11.01 31.51 -16.47
CA SER A 112 -11.48 32.67 -15.69
C SER A 112 -12.78 32.44 -14.92
N ILE A 113 -12.78 32.74 -13.62
CA ILE A 113 -13.92 32.59 -12.70
C ILE A 113 -14.47 33.96 -12.27
N PHE A 114 -15.77 34.01 -11.98
CA PHE A 114 -16.47 35.14 -11.34
C PHE A 114 -17.40 34.65 -10.20
N PHE A 115 -17.28 33.39 -9.80
CA PHE A 115 -18.08 32.69 -8.78
C PHE A 115 -17.39 31.37 -8.41
N LYS A 116 -17.77 30.77 -7.27
CA LYS A 116 -17.21 29.50 -6.78
C LYS A 116 -17.25 28.38 -7.83
N GLN A 117 -16.10 27.76 -8.05
CA GLN A 117 -15.93 26.66 -9.02
C GLN A 117 -15.15 25.49 -8.43
N THR A 118 -15.52 24.28 -8.83
CA THR A 118 -14.74 23.07 -8.55
C THR A 118 -13.61 22.93 -9.56
N ILE A 119 -12.39 22.81 -9.08
CA ILE A 119 -11.16 22.71 -9.89
C ILE A 119 -10.73 21.27 -10.09
N ALA A 120 -10.70 20.51 -9.00
CA ALA A 120 -10.31 19.12 -9.00
C ALA A 120 -11.11 18.38 -7.94
N THR A 121 -11.55 17.17 -8.29
CA THR A 121 -12.14 16.23 -7.34
C THR A 121 -11.37 14.92 -7.46
N ALA A 122 -10.99 14.35 -6.32
CA ALA A 122 -10.37 13.04 -6.24
C ALA A 122 -11.14 12.18 -5.24
N GLU A 123 -11.27 10.89 -5.55
CA GLU A 123 -11.92 9.91 -4.69
C GLU A 123 -10.91 8.87 -4.23
N ILE A 124 -11.00 8.45 -2.97
CA ILE A 124 -10.21 7.37 -2.42
C ILE A 124 -11.13 6.40 -1.68
N ASN A 125 -10.97 5.10 -1.95
CA ASN A 125 -11.71 4.05 -1.26
C ASN A 125 -10.92 3.58 -0.04
N ALA A 126 -11.38 3.94 1.15
CA ALA A 126 -10.80 3.52 2.41
C ALA A 126 -11.29 2.11 2.78
N PRO A 127 -10.40 1.10 2.90
CA PRO A 127 -10.80 -0.27 3.24
C PRO A 127 -11.29 -0.43 4.69
N ALA A 128 -10.91 0.49 5.58
CA ALA A 128 -11.29 0.54 6.99
C ALA A 128 -11.28 1.99 7.49
N SER A 129 -11.66 2.23 8.75
CA SER A 129 -11.51 3.56 9.35
C SER A 129 -10.03 3.94 9.47
N GLY A 130 -9.72 5.17 9.09
CA GLY A 130 -8.36 5.65 8.94
C GLY A 130 -8.31 7.17 8.85
N PHE A 131 -7.24 7.65 8.24
CA PHE A 131 -7.05 9.04 7.87
C PHE A 131 -6.73 9.14 6.39
N VAL A 132 -7.20 10.19 5.74
CA VAL A 132 -6.71 10.59 4.42
C VAL A 132 -5.90 11.86 4.60
N TRP A 133 -4.66 11.87 4.15
CA TRP A 133 -3.96 13.11 3.89
C TRP A 133 -4.30 13.56 2.48
N ALA A 134 -4.93 14.72 2.37
CA ALA A 134 -5.17 15.36 1.09
C ALA A 134 -4.23 16.56 0.94
N CYS A 135 -3.61 16.68 -0.21
CA CYS A 135 -2.68 17.75 -0.54
C CYS A 135 -3.04 18.31 -1.91
N ALA A 136 -3.30 19.61 -1.98
CA ALA A 136 -3.50 20.33 -3.23
C ALA A 136 -2.40 21.36 -3.45
N THR A 137 -1.83 21.39 -4.66
CA THR A 137 -0.85 22.39 -5.07
C THR A 137 -1.19 22.90 -6.46
N GLY A 138 -0.79 24.12 -6.77
CA GLY A 138 -0.90 24.66 -8.12
C GLY A 138 -0.48 26.13 -8.14
N ASP A 139 -0.72 26.77 -9.26
CA ASP A 139 -0.44 28.19 -9.46
C ASP A 139 -1.74 28.97 -9.57
N ALA A 140 -1.88 30.01 -8.73
CA ALA A 140 -2.96 30.97 -8.84
C ALA A 140 -2.51 32.13 -9.74
N ASN A 141 -3.07 32.20 -10.94
CA ASN A 141 -2.89 33.28 -11.88
C ASN A 141 -3.98 34.32 -11.65
N LEU A 142 -3.58 35.54 -11.34
CA LEU A 142 -4.47 36.63 -11.02
C LEU A 142 -4.26 37.79 -12.00
N SER A 143 -5.35 38.35 -12.52
CA SER A 143 -5.34 39.57 -13.32
C SER A 143 -6.40 40.54 -12.83
N PHE A 144 -5.99 41.77 -12.47
CA PHE A 144 -6.89 42.83 -11.98
C PHE A 144 -6.53 44.23 -12.50
N GLY A 145 -7.54 45.09 -12.59
CA GLY A 145 -7.41 46.47 -13.07
C GLY A 145 -6.91 47.45 -12.02
N VAL A 146 -6.72 48.72 -12.42
CA VAL A 146 -6.32 49.79 -11.50
C VAL A 146 -7.40 50.03 -10.44
N ASN A 147 -7.00 50.27 -9.19
CA ASN A 147 -7.90 50.50 -8.04
C ASN A 147 -8.87 49.34 -7.75
N GLN A 148 -8.52 48.12 -8.12
CA GLN A 148 -9.25 46.92 -7.69
C GLN A 148 -8.51 46.21 -6.54
N ALA A 149 -9.30 45.65 -5.63
CA ALA A 149 -8.84 44.70 -4.64
C ALA A 149 -9.52 43.37 -4.93
N VAL A 150 -8.75 42.29 -4.88
CA VAL A 150 -9.25 40.94 -5.15
C VAL A 150 -9.00 40.10 -3.92
N VAL A 151 -10.06 39.45 -3.45
CA VAL A 151 -9.98 38.40 -2.45
C VAL A 151 -10.31 37.09 -3.16
N GLY A 152 -9.31 36.21 -3.21
CA GLY A 152 -9.47 34.85 -3.72
C GLY A 152 -9.42 33.85 -2.56
N PHE A 153 -10.33 32.89 -2.59
CA PHE A 153 -10.36 31.75 -1.69
C PHE A 153 -10.00 30.51 -2.50
N ILE A 154 -8.97 29.78 -2.06
CA ILE A 154 -8.68 28.44 -2.56
C ILE A 154 -8.90 27.48 -1.41
N GLU A 155 -9.73 26.48 -1.63
CA GLU A 155 -10.30 25.67 -0.58
C GLU A 155 -10.10 24.19 -0.90
N LEU A 156 -9.63 23.42 0.08
CA LEU A 156 -9.59 21.96 0.04
C LEU A 156 -10.60 21.43 1.07
N GLN A 157 -11.61 20.71 0.59
CA GLN A 157 -12.71 20.23 1.42
C GLN A 157 -12.98 18.73 1.23
N ALA A 158 -13.33 18.06 2.32
CA ALA A 158 -13.95 16.72 2.28
C ALA A 158 -15.44 16.82 1.91
N GLU A 159 -16.01 15.74 1.38
CA GLU A 159 -17.41 15.65 0.92
C GLU A 159 -18.48 16.03 1.95
N ASP A 160 -18.19 15.84 3.23
CA ASP A 160 -19.08 16.12 4.35
C ASP A 160 -18.85 17.51 4.97
N SER A 161 -17.91 18.29 4.41
CA SER A 161 -17.46 19.58 4.96
C SER A 161 -16.92 19.49 6.40
N SER A 162 -16.58 18.29 6.90
CA SER A 162 -16.12 18.07 8.28
C SER A 162 -14.66 18.47 8.50
N GLY A 163 -13.90 18.60 7.42
CA GLY A 163 -12.53 19.10 7.42
C GLY A 163 -12.31 20.00 6.23
N TYR A 164 -11.50 21.03 6.45
CA TYR A 164 -11.35 22.11 5.51
C TYR A 164 -10.00 22.81 5.72
N ASP A 165 -9.24 23.00 4.65
CA ASP A 165 -8.06 23.86 4.62
C ASP A 165 -8.28 24.98 3.60
N THR A 166 -7.81 26.18 3.91
CA THR A 166 -8.01 27.35 3.05
C THR A 166 -6.84 28.29 3.04
N VAL A 167 -6.54 28.73 1.84
CA VAL A 167 -5.64 29.84 1.57
C VAL A 167 -6.50 31.03 1.13
N ILE A 168 -6.39 32.10 1.91
CA ILE A 168 -6.98 33.40 1.58
C ILE A 168 -5.88 34.25 0.94
N ARG A 169 -6.16 34.81 -0.23
CA ARG A 169 -5.24 35.72 -0.92
C ARG A 169 -5.88 37.08 -1.09
N ASN A 170 -5.26 38.09 -0.49
CA ASN A 170 -5.68 39.49 -0.57
C ASN A 170 -4.69 40.26 -1.44
N TYR A 171 -5.12 40.72 -2.60
CA TYR A 171 -4.30 41.49 -3.52
C TYR A 171 -4.86 42.90 -3.68
N SER A 172 -4.00 43.91 -3.49
CA SER A 172 -4.32 45.33 -3.74
C SER A 172 -3.09 46.03 -4.30
N GLY A 173 -3.23 46.75 -5.42
CA GLY A 173 -2.07 47.37 -6.07
C GLY A 173 -2.34 47.95 -7.47
N ALA A 174 -1.25 48.29 -8.16
CA ALA A 174 -1.30 48.68 -9.57
C ALA A 174 -1.69 47.47 -10.43
N ALA A 175 -2.42 47.72 -11.53
CA ALA A 175 -2.88 46.68 -12.45
C ALA A 175 -1.72 45.81 -12.96
N GLY A 176 -1.97 44.52 -13.09
CA GLY A 176 -0.97 43.57 -13.58
C GLY A 176 -1.44 42.13 -13.52
N ASP A 177 -0.64 41.26 -14.15
CA ASP A 177 -0.78 39.81 -14.08
C ASP A 177 0.22 39.26 -13.06
N PHE A 178 -0.27 38.42 -12.16
CA PHE A 178 0.51 37.86 -11.07
C PHE A 178 0.33 36.34 -11.03
N VAL A 179 1.40 35.63 -10.70
CA VAL A 179 1.38 34.18 -10.47
C VAL A 179 1.81 33.94 -9.03
N ASP A 180 0.97 33.26 -8.28
CA ASP A 180 1.18 32.95 -6.87
C ASP A 180 0.93 31.47 -6.59
N PRO A 181 1.96 30.68 -6.27
CA PRO A 181 1.78 29.27 -5.97
C PRO A 181 1.00 29.09 -4.67
N TYR A 182 0.18 28.05 -4.62
CA TYR A 182 -0.55 27.66 -3.42
C TYR A 182 -0.26 26.22 -3.02
N HIS A 183 -0.40 25.97 -1.72
CA HIS A 183 -0.31 24.66 -1.11
C HIS A 183 -1.39 24.58 -0.04
N LEU A 184 -2.23 23.56 -0.13
CA LEU A 184 -3.26 23.21 0.83
C LEU A 184 -3.01 21.77 1.28
N SER A 185 -3.07 21.52 2.58
CA SER A 185 -2.94 20.16 3.07
C SER A 185 -3.73 19.95 4.35
N GLY A 186 -4.41 18.82 4.44
CA GLY A 186 -5.15 18.43 5.63
C GLY A 186 -5.09 16.94 5.86
N VAL A 187 -5.28 16.54 7.12
CA VAL A 187 -5.48 15.13 7.50
C VAL A 187 -6.92 14.98 7.99
N PHE A 188 -7.66 14.11 7.33
CA PHE A 188 -9.10 13.97 7.48
C PHE A 188 -9.42 12.57 8.00
N PRO A 189 -10.09 12.42 9.16
CA PRO A 189 -10.54 11.12 9.61
C PRO A 189 -11.63 10.59 8.67
N VAL A 190 -11.54 9.32 8.28
CA VAL A 190 -12.50 8.68 7.38
C VAL A 190 -12.95 7.33 7.92
N THR A 191 -14.20 6.95 7.63
CA THR A 191 -14.69 5.58 7.86
C THR A 191 -14.37 4.68 6.67
N ALA A 192 -14.64 3.37 6.77
CA ALA A 192 -14.60 2.50 5.60
C ALA A 192 -15.57 3.00 4.50
N GLY A 193 -15.15 3.00 3.25
CA GLY A 193 -15.95 3.44 2.10
C GLY A 193 -15.21 4.42 1.18
N THR A 194 -15.91 4.86 0.12
CA THR A 194 -15.41 5.89 -0.79
C THR A 194 -15.56 7.28 -0.16
N HIS A 195 -14.51 8.09 -0.23
CA HIS A 195 -14.51 9.49 0.22
C HIS A 195 -14.01 10.39 -0.90
N SER A 196 -14.72 11.49 -1.13
CA SER A 196 -14.37 12.50 -2.12
C SER A 196 -13.76 13.75 -1.48
N PHE A 197 -12.72 14.28 -2.11
CA PHE A 197 -12.05 15.51 -1.73
C PHE A 197 -12.03 16.45 -2.92
N THR A 198 -12.38 17.71 -2.67
CA THR A 198 -12.56 18.69 -3.73
C THR A 198 -11.73 19.94 -3.45
N VAL A 199 -11.03 20.40 -4.48
CA VAL A 199 -10.43 21.73 -4.52
C VAL A 199 -11.42 22.65 -5.20
N THR A 200 -11.80 23.72 -4.51
CA THR A 200 -12.61 24.78 -5.09
C THR A 200 -11.86 26.09 -5.05
N VAL A 201 -12.30 26.99 -5.92
CA VAL A 201 -11.82 28.36 -5.97
C VAL A 201 -13.01 29.30 -5.95
N ASP A 202 -12.90 30.41 -5.27
CA ASP A 202 -13.89 31.49 -5.27
C ASP A 202 -13.18 32.84 -5.29
N SER A 203 -13.83 33.86 -5.83
CA SER A 203 -13.27 35.22 -5.90
C SER A 203 -14.36 36.27 -5.73
N ASP A 204 -14.03 37.35 -5.02
CA ASP A 204 -14.89 38.54 -4.97
C ASP A 204 -15.08 39.17 -6.36
N ASP A 205 -16.24 39.80 -6.56
CA ASP A 205 -16.73 40.28 -7.85
C ASP A 205 -15.80 41.33 -8.49
N GLY A 206 -15.30 41.06 -9.70
CA GLY A 206 -14.61 42.05 -10.54
C GLY A 206 -13.17 41.76 -10.99
N ALA A 207 -12.58 40.60 -10.67
CA ALA A 207 -11.26 40.18 -11.15
C ALA A 207 -11.19 38.70 -11.56
N SER A 208 -10.26 38.35 -12.46
CA SER A 208 -10.08 36.96 -12.91
C SER A 208 -9.05 36.26 -12.02
N PHE A 209 -9.49 35.23 -11.31
CA PHE A 209 -8.64 34.38 -10.47
C PHE A 209 -8.62 32.94 -11.02
N ILE A 210 -7.53 32.53 -11.65
CA ILE A 210 -7.42 31.28 -12.41
C ILE A 210 -6.46 30.35 -11.69
N LEU A 211 -6.84 29.09 -11.46
CA LEU A 211 -5.88 28.08 -10.99
C LEU A 211 -5.39 27.25 -12.19
N SER A 212 -4.08 27.21 -12.38
CA SER A 212 -3.40 26.35 -13.34
C SER A 212 -2.54 25.32 -12.63
N ASP A 213 -2.19 24.24 -13.34
CA ASP A 213 -1.33 23.17 -12.83
C ASP A 213 -1.79 22.62 -11.47
N THR A 214 -3.11 22.59 -11.23
CA THR A 214 -3.66 22.09 -9.97
C THR A 214 -3.44 20.59 -9.90
N ARG A 215 -2.81 20.14 -8.82
CA ARG A 215 -2.60 18.74 -8.46
C ARG A 215 -3.26 18.48 -7.13
N LEU A 216 -4.16 17.50 -7.09
CA LEU A 216 -4.73 16.98 -5.86
C LEU A 216 -4.22 15.55 -5.66
N VAL A 217 -3.57 15.31 -4.54
CA VAL A 217 -3.04 14.01 -4.13
C VAL A 217 -3.72 13.58 -2.84
N LEU A 218 -4.24 12.35 -2.84
CA LEU A 218 -4.81 11.70 -1.66
C LEU A 218 -3.93 10.53 -1.27
N MET A 219 -3.66 10.41 0.02
CA MET A 219 -2.97 9.28 0.61
C MET A 219 -3.74 8.77 1.82
N TYR A 220 -4.15 7.50 1.78
CA TYR A 220 -4.84 6.86 2.90
C TYR A 220 -3.84 6.28 3.91
N PHE A 221 -4.08 6.50 5.20
CA PHE A 221 -3.34 5.94 6.32
C PHE A 221 -4.30 5.16 7.23
N PRO A 222 -4.10 3.85 7.41
CA PRO A 222 -4.91 3.06 8.31
C PRO A 222 -4.63 3.41 9.78
N THR A 223 -5.66 3.30 10.63
CA THR A 223 -5.54 3.55 12.08
C THR A 223 -4.84 2.43 12.86
N ALA A 224 -4.39 1.36 12.18
CA ALA A 224 -3.77 0.19 12.82
C ALA A 224 -2.48 0.49 13.60
N TYR A 225 -1.88 1.68 13.42
CA TYR A 225 -0.59 2.05 13.99
C TYR A 225 -0.65 3.01 15.21
N GLY A 226 -1.84 3.42 15.68
CA GLY A 226 -1.92 4.27 16.88
C GLY A 226 -3.32 4.73 17.29
N THR A 227 -3.42 5.31 18.48
CA THR A 227 -4.64 5.99 18.97
C THR A 227 -4.40 7.50 19.02
N VAL A 228 -5.35 8.29 18.49
CA VAL A 228 -5.35 9.75 18.65
C VAL A 228 -6.23 10.10 19.84
N THR A 229 -5.69 10.81 20.81
CA THR A 229 -6.48 11.50 21.84
C THR A 229 -6.72 12.92 21.35
N SER A 230 -8.00 13.31 21.21
CA SER A 230 -8.32 14.68 20.84
C SER A 230 -7.86 15.65 21.93
N PRO A 231 -7.33 16.84 21.58
CA PRO A 231 -7.16 17.92 22.54
C PRO A 231 -8.52 18.26 23.17
N PRO A 232 -8.58 18.66 24.45
CA PRO A 232 -9.82 19.09 25.08
C PRO A 232 -10.42 20.26 24.29
N GLU A 233 -11.74 20.21 24.07
CA GLU A 233 -12.46 21.32 23.42
C GLU A 233 -12.18 22.63 24.16
N VAL A 234 -11.64 23.62 23.45
CA VAL A 234 -11.61 24.99 23.94
C VAL A 234 -13.02 25.53 23.78
N THR A 235 -13.79 25.51 24.86
CA THR A 235 -15.10 26.16 24.90
C THR A 235 -14.89 27.66 24.71
N LYS A 236 -15.44 28.22 23.64
CA LYS A 236 -15.44 29.66 23.36
C LYS A 236 -16.36 30.42 24.32
#